data_AF-A0A6J6TCC9-F1
#
_entry.id   AF-A0A6J6TCC9-F1
#
_cell.length_a   1.000
_cell.length_b   1.000
_cell.length_c   1.000
_cell.angle_alpha   90.00
_cell.angle_beta   90.00
_cell.angle_gamma   90.00
#
_symmetry.space_group_name_H-M   'P 1'
#
loop_
_entity.id
_entity.type
_entity.pdbx_description
1 polymer ?
#
loop_
_entity_poly.entity_id
_entity_poly.type
_entity_poly.pdbx_seq_one_letter_code
_entity_poly.pdbx_strand_id
1 'polypeptide(L)'
;MNIDGDQAAAWVSQTYLDSARLGIDRTYWYSFTPSPYSLLGIQMIPGSAGALGYATTYGWMVGGSVTCATAAVNTCTIVKNGATSTVAWASTGSGSFVVPDGATNSVTAMNVSTPVTAGQTVTIGSMPTWFGAS
;
A
#
# COMPACT_ATOMS: atom_id res chain seq x y z
N MET A 1 -6.32 -18.03 -14.41
CA MET A 1 -5.24 -17.77 -13.43
C MET A 1 -5.85 -16.93 -12.33
N ASN A 2 -5.85 -17.42 -11.09
CA ASN A 2 -6.31 -16.67 -9.93
C ASN A 2 -5.10 -16.05 -9.24
N ILE A 3 -5.19 -14.78 -8.86
CA ILE A 3 -4.17 -14.05 -8.09
C ILE A 3 -4.83 -13.72 -6.76
N ASP A 4 -4.35 -14.34 -5.69
CA ASP A 4 -4.94 -14.27 -4.36
C ASP A 4 -3.92 -13.88 -3.28
N GLY A 5 -4.39 -13.80 -2.03
CA GLY A 5 -3.56 -13.57 -0.84
C GLY A 5 -2.73 -12.28 -0.94
N ASP A 6 -1.54 -12.33 -0.36
CA ASP A 6 -0.60 -11.19 -0.30
C ASP A 6 -0.32 -10.60 -1.68
N GLN A 7 -0.24 -11.43 -2.72
CA GLN A 7 0.02 -10.96 -4.08
C GLN A 7 -1.11 -10.07 -4.60
N ALA A 8 -2.37 -10.47 -4.37
CA ALA A 8 -3.53 -9.69 -4.74
C ALA A 8 -3.59 -8.36 -4.00
N ALA A 9 -3.39 -8.38 -2.69
CA ALA A 9 -3.40 -7.16 -1.88
C ALA A 9 -2.28 -6.20 -2.28
N ALA A 10 -1.07 -6.73 -2.52
CA ALA A 10 0.08 -5.95 -2.95
C ALA A 10 -0.16 -5.28 -4.30
N TRP A 11 -0.65 -6.01 -5.31
CA TRP A 11 -0.88 -5.45 -6.65
C TRP A 11 -2.01 -4.42 -6.69
N VAL A 12 -3.09 -4.66 -5.94
CA VAL A 12 -4.16 -3.67 -5.80
C VAL A 12 -3.60 -2.40 -5.13
N SER A 13 -2.90 -2.54 -4.01
CA SER A 13 -2.31 -1.40 -3.29
C SER A 13 -1.32 -0.62 -4.16
N GLN A 14 -0.40 -1.31 -4.83
CA GLN A 14 0.56 -0.71 -5.76
C GLN A 14 -0.15 0.06 -6.88
N THR A 15 -1.24 -0.47 -7.44
CA THR A 15 -1.98 0.21 -8.53
C THR A 15 -2.41 1.62 -8.11
N TYR A 16 -2.95 1.77 -6.90
CA TYR A 16 -3.39 3.08 -6.40
C TYR A 16 -2.22 3.98 -5.96
N LEU A 17 -1.18 3.40 -5.34
CA LEU A 17 0.02 4.15 -4.95
C LEU A 17 0.82 4.64 -6.17
N ASP A 18 0.93 3.82 -7.20
CA ASP A 18 1.55 4.19 -8.48
C ASP A 18 0.71 5.24 -9.20
N SER A 19 -0.62 5.17 -9.13
CA SER A 19 -1.48 6.22 -9.66
C SER A 19 -1.18 7.56 -8.99
N ALA A 20 -1.09 7.60 -7.66
CA ALA A 20 -0.70 8.81 -6.93
C ALA A 20 0.73 9.28 -7.31
N ARG A 21 1.68 8.34 -7.39
CA ARG A 21 3.08 8.63 -7.76
C ARG A 21 3.24 9.18 -9.17
N LEU A 22 2.41 8.73 -10.10
CA LEU A 22 2.43 9.14 -11.51
C LEU A 22 1.53 10.34 -11.81
N GLY A 23 0.85 10.92 -10.81
CA GLY A 23 -0.02 12.07 -10.99
C GLY A 23 -1.35 11.74 -11.68
N ILE A 24 -1.84 10.49 -11.55
CA ILE A 24 -3.14 10.08 -12.06
C ILE A 24 -4.21 10.43 -11.02
N ASP A 25 -5.10 11.36 -11.38
CA ASP A 25 -6.13 11.88 -10.47
C ASP A 25 -7.15 10.82 -10.01
N ARG A 26 -7.43 9.83 -10.86
CA ARG A 26 -8.43 8.80 -10.54
C ARG A 26 -8.18 7.48 -11.25
N THR A 27 -8.27 6.41 -10.48
CA THR A 27 -8.12 5.03 -10.94
C THR A 27 -9.28 4.19 -10.44
N TYR A 28 -9.81 3.33 -11.32
CA TYR A 28 -10.94 2.44 -11.02
C TYR A 28 -10.51 0.99 -11.23
N TRP A 29 -10.79 0.13 -10.26
CA TRP A 29 -10.57 -1.30 -10.41
C TRP A 29 -11.77 -1.95 -11.10
N TYR A 30 -11.52 -2.75 -12.13
CA TYR A 30 -12.53 -3.57 -12.77
C TYR A 30 -12.38 -5.03 -12.30
N SER A 31 -13.33 -5.60 -11.56
CA SER A 31 -14.55 -5.01 -11.00
C SER A 31 -14.81 -5.52 -9.59
N PHE A 32 -15.57 -4.74 -8.81
CA PHE A 32 -16.12 -5.19 -7.54
C PHE A 32 -17.39 -6.01 -7.80
N THR A 33 -17.46 -7.23 -7.28
CA THR A 33 -18.58 -8.17 -7.49
C THR A 33 -19.03 -8.74 -6.14
N PRO A 34 -20.29 -9.20 -6.02
CA PRO A 34 -20.78 -9.82 -4.78
C PRO A 34 -20.25 -11.25 -4.57
N SER A 35 -19.83 -11.92 -5.64
CA SER A 35 -19.34 -13.30 -5.64
C SER A 35 -18.18 -13.46 -6.64
N PRO A 36 -17.37 -14.53 -6.53
CA PRO A 36 -16.23 -14.74 -7.41
C PRO A 36 -16.63 -14.72 -8.89
N TYR A 37 -15.83 -14.05 -9.72
CA TYR A 37 -16.02 -14.01 -11.16
C TYR A 37 -14.80 -14.58 -11.87
N SER A 38 -15.00 -15.68 -12.61
CA SER A 38 -13.93 -16.51 -13.19
C SER A 38 -13.08 -15.81 -14.25
N LEU A 39 -13.57 -14.68 -14.80
CA LEU A 39 -12.83 -13.86 -15.76
C LEU A 39 -11.86 -12.86 -15.10
N LEU A 40 -11.92 -12.68 -13.79
CA LEU A 40 -11.06 -11.76 -13.06
C LEU A 40 -9.86 -12.50 -12.46
N GLY A 41 -8.67 -11.93 -12.64
CA GLY A 41 -7.45 -12.44 -12.01
C GLY A 41 -7.42 -12.18 -10.51
N ILE A 42 -7.61 -10.93 -10.09
CA ILE A 42 -7.76 -10.54 -8.68
C ILE A 42 -9.24 -10.32 -8.39
N GLN A 43 -9.74 -11.00 -7.37
CA GLN A 43 -11.11 -10.82 -6.89
C GLN A 43 -11.22 -9.60 -5.97
N MET A 44 -12.24 -8.77 -6.19
CA MET A 44 -12.63 -7.65 -5.33
C MET A 44 -13.99 -7.92 -4.66
N ILE A 45 -14.14 -9.14 -4.14
CA ILE A 45 -15.33 -9.59 -3.42
C ILE A 45 -15.16 -9.34 -1.91
N PRO A 46 -16.24 -9.27 -1.12
CA PRO A 46 -16.14 -9.13 0.33
C PRO A 46 -15.22 -10.20 0.96
N GLY A 47 -14.28 -9.75 1.80
CA GLY A 47 -13.32 -10.62 2.49
C GLY A 47 -12.13 -11.10 1.65
N SER A 48 -12.08 -10.79 0.35
CA SER A 48 -10.90 -11.11 -0.47
C SER A 48 -9.69 -10.25 -0.13
N ALA A 49 -8.49 -10.79 -0.39
CA ALA A 49 -7.25 -10.05 -0.17
C ALA A 49 -7.13 -8.81 -1.07
N GLY A 50 -7.63 -8.87 -2.32
CA GLY A 50 -7.69 -7.69 -3.19
C GLY A 50 -8.53 -6.56 -2.58
N ALA A 51 -9.74 -6.89 -2.09
CA ALA A 51 -10.60 -5.92 -1.41
C ALA A 51 -9.96 -5.35 -0.13
N LEU A 52 -9.24 -6.18 0.64
CA LEU A 52 -8.50 -5.73 1.82
C LEU A 52 -7.37 -4.78 1.44
N GLY A 53 -6.55 -5.13 0.44
CA GLY A 53 -5.48 -4.27 -0.07
C GLY A 53 -5.98 -2.89 -0.51
N TYR A 54 -7.13 -2.86 -1.20
CA TYR A 54 -7.81 -1.60 -1.53
C TYR A 54 -8.23 -0.81 -0.29
N ALA A 55 -8.97 -1.43 0.63
CA ALA A 55 -9.50 -0.75 1.81
C ALA A 55 -8.39 -0.18 2.71
N THR A 56 -7.33 -0.96 2.92
CA THR A 56 -6.15 -0.54 3.69
C THR A 56 -5.46 0.66 3.03
N THR A 57 -5.19 0.58 1.72
CA THR A 57 -4.51 1.64 0.96
C THR A 57 -5.35 2.92 0.90
N TYR A 58 -6.67 2.77 0.72
CA TYR A 58 -7.63 3.87 0.80
C TYR A 58 -7.57 4.55 2.17
N GLY A 59 -7.54 3.77 3.26
CA GLY A 59 -7.46 4.28 4.63
C GLY A 59 -6.22 5.13 4.90
N TRP A 60 -5.08 4.75 4.31
CA TRP A 60 -3.85 5.52 4.40
C TRP A 60 -3.97 6.86 3.67
N MET A 61 -4.37 6.86 2.40
CA MET A 61 -4.23 8.02 1.52
C MET A 61 -5.40 9.01 1.58
N VAL A 62 -6.64 8.51 1.62
CA VAL A 62 -7.81 9.35 1.36
C VAL A 62 -8.06 10.30 2.53
N GLY A 63 -8.29 11.58 2.20
CA GLY A 63 -8.42 12.67 3.16
C GLY A 63 -7.08 13.24 3.65
N GLY A 64 -5.95 12.72 3.17
CA GLY A 64 -4.62 13.31 3.37
C GLY A 64 -4.06 13.95 2.10
N SER A 65 -3.05 14.81 2.25
CA SER A 65 -2.20 15.19 1.12
C SER A 65 -1.14 14.12 0.90
N VAL A 66 -0.95 13.73 -0.36
CA VAL A 66 -0.03 12.66 -0.74
C VAL A 66 1.04 13.24 -1.66
N THR A 67 2.31 12.98 -1.35
CA THR A 67 3.45 13.37 -2.18
C THR A 67 4.40 12.20 -2.29
N CYS A 68 4.76 11.82 -3.51
CA CYS A 68 5.51 10.59 -3.75
C CYS A 68 6.85 10.86 -4.44
N ALA A 69 7.80 9.96 -4.21
CA ALA A 69 9.10 9.91 -4.86
C ALA A 69 9.32 8.54 -5.51
N THR A 70 9.99 8.54 -6.67
CA THR A 70 10.37 7.33 -7.40
C THR A 70 11.84 7.03 -7.14
N ALA A 71 12.13 5.80 -6.71
CA ALA A 71 13.49 5.29 -6.49
C ALA A 71 13.48 3.75 -6.57
N ALA A 72 14.56 3.09 -6.13
CA ALA A 72 14.56 1.63 -5.98
C ALA A 72 13.47 1.15 -5.01
N VAL A 73 13.22 1.92 -3.95
CA VAL A 73 12.04 1.83 -3.10
C VAL A 73 11.27 3.13 -3.29
N ASN A 74 10.09 3.03 -3.92
CA ASN A 74 9.17 4.16 -4.04
C ASN A 74 8.64 4.52 -2.66
N THR A 75 8.37 5.81 -2.46
CA THR A 75 7.75 6.30 -1.25
C THR A 75 6.61 7.24 -1.56
N CYS A 76 5.59 7.25 -0.70
CA CYS A 76 4.60 8.31 -0.63
C CYS A 76 4.52 8.81 0.81
N THR A 77 4.85 10.07 1.03
CA THR A 77 4.59 10.77 2.27
C THR A 77 3.12 11.21 2.29
N ILE A 78 2.46 10.95 3.40
CA ILE A 78 1.04 11.24 3.62
C ILE A 78 0.94 12.14 4.84
N VAL A 79 0.35 13.32 4.67
CA VAL A 79 -0.01 14.20 5.79
C VAL A 79 -1.53 14.19 5.94
N LYS A 80 -2.01 13.66 7.07
CA LYS A 80 -3.43 13.49 7.36
C LYS A 80 -3.70 13.82 8.82
N ASN A 81 -4.66 14.70 9.09
CA ASN A 81 -5.00 15.16 10.44
C ASN A 81 -3.81 15.70 11.25
N GLY A 82 -2.86 16.37 10.60
CA GLY A 82 -1.64 16.89 11.24
C GLY A 82 -0.56 15.84 11.53
N ALA A 83 -0.83 14.55 11.29
CA ALA A 83 0.15 13.47 11.39
C ALA A 83 0.82 13.20 10.04
N THR A 84 2.12 12.95 10.06
CA THR A 84 2.90 12.55 8.88
C THR A 84 3.20 11.06 8.95
N SER A 85 3.05 10.39 7.83
CA SER A 85 3.37 8.97 7.66
C SER A 85 3.98 8.73 6.28
N THR A 86 4.59 7.57 6.07
CA THR A 86 5.19 7.20 4.78
C THR A 86 4.78 5.79 4.38
N VAL A 87 4.35 5.61 3.14
CA VAL A 87 4.20 4.29 2.52
C VAL A 87 5.42 4.02 1.65
N ALA A 88 6.00 2.83 1.74
CA ALA A 88 7.14 2.40 0.93
C ALA A 88 6.85 1.07 0.21
N TRP A 89 7.29 0.94 -1.05
CA TRP A 89 7.22 -0.30 -1.84
C TRP A 89 8.25 -0.32 -2.96
N ALA A 90 8.67 -1.51 -3.40
CA ALA A 90 9.47 -1.68 -4.60
C ALA A 90 8.59 -2.22 -5.75
N SER A 91 8.59 -1.57 -6.92
CA SER A 91 7.82 -2.06 -8.09
C SER A 91 8.35 -3.41 -8.60
N THR A 92 9.63 -3.68 -8.40
CA THR A 92 10.29 -4.95 -8.72
C THR A 92 11.40 -5.23 -7.71
N GLY A 93 11.60 -6.50 -7.35
CA GLY A 93 12.65 -6.90 -6.42
C GLY A 93 12.43 -6.33 -5.01
N SER A 94 13.52 -5.84 -4.40
CA SER A 94 13.50 -5.23 -3.08
C SER A 94 14.62 -4.21 -2.91
N GLY A 95 14.53 -3.39 -1.87
CA GLY A 95 15.58 -2.44 -1.50
C GLY A 95 15.56 -2.08 -0.02
N SER A 96 16.63 -1.45 0.45
CA SER A 96 16.73 -0.97 1.83
C SER A 96 15.94 0.32 2.02
N PHE A 97 15.27 0.44 3.16
CA PHE A 97 14.52 1.62 3.58
C PHE A 97 14.81 1.91 5.05
N VAL A 98 14.97 3.18 5.40
CA VAL A 98 15.16 3.61 6.79
C VAL A 98 13.82 4.08 7.33
N VAL A 99 13.38 3.47 8.43
CA VAL A 99 12.12 3.83 9.09
C VAL A 99 12.16 5.32 9.49
N PRO A 100 11.18 6.12 9.06
CA PRO A 100 11.20 7.57 9.26
C PRO A 100 11.02 7.95 10.73
N ASP A 101 11.46 9.16 11.08
CA ASP A 101 11.30 9.72 12.42
C ASP A 101 9.82 9.74 12.84
N GLY A 102 9.57 9.44 14.11
CA GLY A 102 8.23 9.40 14.69
C GLY A 102 7.41 8.16 14.33
N ALA A 103 7.86 7.31 13.40
CA ALA A 103 7.18 6.04 13.15
C ALA A 103 7.45 5.05 14.29
N THR A 104 6.36 4.51 14.84
CA THR A 104 6.39 3.47 15.90
C THR A 104 5.81 2.15 15.41
N ASN A 105 5.08 2.17 14.29
CA ASN A 105 4.43 1.01 13.71
C ASN A 105 4.56 1.00 12.19
N SER A 106 4.59 -0.21 11.66
CA SER A 106 4.46 -0.49 10.24
C SER A 106 3.19 -1.30 9.98
N VAL A 107 2.51 -1.06 8.86
CA VAL A 107 1.29 -1.78 8.48
C VAL A 107 1.37 -2.15 7.00
N THR A 108 1.26 -3.44 6.67
CA THR A 108 1.26 -3.91 5.28
C THR A 108 -0.12 -3.72 4.63
N ALA A 109 -0.22 -3.83 3.30
CA ALA A 109 -1.52 -3.74 2.61
C ALA A 109 -2.52 -4.84 3.05
N MET A 110 -2.02 -5.96 3.61
CA MET A 110 -2.81 -7.01 4.26
C MET A 110 -3.30 -6.63 5.67
N ASN A 111 -3.12 -5.38 6.08
CA ASN A 111 -3.46 -4.87 7.41
C ASN A 111 -2.72 -5.60 8.55
N VAL A 112 -1.51 -6.11 8.28
CA VAL A 112 -0.66 -6.72 9.30
C VAL A 112 0.20 -5.63 9.92
N SER A 113 0.04 -5.41 11.22
CA SER A 113 0.79 -4.41 11.98
C SER A 113 2.02 -5.02 12.64
N THR A 114 3.14 -4.30 12.65
CA THR A 114 4.37 -4.70 13.34
C THR A 114 5.06 -3.47 13.94
N PRO A 115 5.47 -3.49 15.22
CA PRO A 115 6.24 -2.41 15.83
C PRO A 115 7.56 -2.18 15.10
N VAL A 116 7.95 -0.92 14.97
CA VAL A 116 9.23 -0.52 14.36
C VAL A 116 9.89 0.59 15.18
N THR A 117 11.18 0.76 15.00
CA THR A 117 11.93 1.88 15.62
C THR A 117 12.41 2.83 14.54
N ALA A 118 12.24 4.14 14.74
CA ALA A 118 12.81 5.14 13.84
C ALA A 118 14.33 4.94 13.66
N GLY A 119 14.83 5.17 12.44
CA GLY A 119 16.23 4.93 12.09
C GLY A 119 16.60 3.46 11.84
N GLN A 120 15.73 2.50 12.16
CA GLN A 120 15.93 1.10 11.79
C GLN A 120 15.95 0.96 10.27
N THR A 121 16.90 0.18 9.74
CA THR A 121 16.89 -0.22 8.33
C THR A 121 16.09 -1.50 8.16
N VAL A 122 15.16 -1.48 7.20
CA VAL A 122 14.32 -2.64 6.82
C VAL A 122 14.43 -2.89 5.32
N THR A 123 14.15 -4.14 4.91
CA THR A 123 14.06 -4.50 3.49
C THR A 123 12.61 -4.35 3.02
N ILE A 124 12.39 -3.55 1.99
CA ILE A 124 11.08 -3.32 1.38
C ILE A 124 11.02 -4.05 0.04
N GLY A 125 10.03 -4.93 -0.11
CA GLY A 125 9.72 -5.62 -1.35
C GLY A 125 8.47 -5.05 -2.04
N SER A 126 7.78 -5.90 -2.79
CA SER A 126 6.57 -5.52 -3.53
C SER A 126 5.33 -5.30 -2.68
N MET A 127 5.31 -5.72 -1.41
CA MET A 127 4.18 -5.46 -0.51
C MET A 127 4.27 -4.03 0.01
N PRO A 128 3.32 -3.13 -0.33
CA PRO A 128 3.35 -1.78 0.22
C PRO A 128 3.17 -1.79 1.72
N THR A 129 4.01 -0.99 2.39
CA THR A 129 4.06 -0.93 3.85
C THR A 129 4.02 0.52 4.28
N TRP A 130 3.00 0.86 5.07
CA TRP A 130 2.85 2.14 5.74
C TRP A 130 3.67 2.19 7.02
N PHE A 131 4.23 3.35 7.34
CA PHE A 131 5.03 3.64 8.54
C PHE A 131 4.53 4.94 9.17
N GLY A 132 4.19 4.90 10.46
CA GLY A 132 3.75 6.08 11.20
C GLY A 132 3.53 5.82 12.69
N ALA A 133 3.04 6.84 13.38
CA ALA A 133 2.64 6.73 14.78
C ALA A 133 1.23 6.12 14.89
N SER A 134 1.03 5.24 15.87
CA SER A 134 -0.31 4.76 16.26
C SER A 134 -1.05 5.77 17.12
#